data_AF-A0A410MA10-F1
#
_entry.id   AF-A0A410MA10-F1
#
_cell.length_a   1.000
_cell.length_b   1.000
_cell.length_c   1.000
_cell.angle_alpha   90.00
_cell.angle_beta   90.00
_cell.angle_gamma   90.00
#
_symmetry.space_group_name_H-M   'P 1'
#
loop_
_entity.id
_entity.type
_entity.pdbx_description
1 polymer ?
#
loop_
_entity_poly.entity_id
_entity_poly.type
_entity_poly.pdbx_seq_one_letter_code
_entity_poly.pdbx_strand_id
1 'polypeptide(L)'
;MGDMFKETKDHYEKNFYDDHIHNRIKKSVNEEIQKDSRKNTKVYYFAGAAVLFLSILIGASLSFPTISNVMAKFPVIGSIYESKEVDPISADIKELLESEGYRVRSISFNVLDKTYEISIPGSDIYFDEVNKKIESLVEDLFEAKGLDAYKVNVVPYTGVDKAQYPEKVTKNQKMLNEEKQIKEKLANLGHSTGLAFYLPNEKVFTVGIKTEKEILQHTHSEVKQQVSEILQSFSRDNYEVEVFRYIENTSIEKASYDTWSQFPYSVGRKSDIVNSYLEEAIGTKGQLSTALGSNRLTVYADTRKTDVDALIAELPEKIETVNFGTFNIDVRVLGGGPTNETISLKIARKLTIALAGQQDLHVKNVGASYENNNFQIYVNTSLDNKDKSKEIIVNIENQIQEFFSSKEGKDSLQHNDYKIHFKDKNGEILSP
;
A
#
# COMPACT_ATOMS: atom_id res chain seq x y z
N MET A 1 -46.59 13.66 78.32
CA MET A 1 -45.84 13.61 77.04
C MET A 1 -46.54 12.74 75.98
N GLY A 2 -47.21 11.63 76.35
CA GLY A 2 -47.95 10.78 75.40
C GLY A 2 -49.15 11.44 74.70
N ASP A 3 -49.93 12.27 75.41
CA ASP A 3 -51.15 12.88 74.83
C ASP A 3 -50.85 13.92 73.75
N MET A 4 -49.76 14.68 73.90
CA MET A 4 -49.32 15.68 72.93
C MET A 4 -48.86 15.04 71.61
N PHE A 5 -48.22 13.86 71.65
CA PHE A 5 -47.88 13.11 70.43
C PHE A 5 -49.12 12.55 69.74
N LYS A 6 -50.13 12.17 70.50
CA LYS A 6 -51.38 11.66 69.95
C LYS A 6 -52.18 12.76 69.25
N GLU A 7 -52.33 13.92 69.87
CA GLU A 7 -52.97 15.09 69.23
C GLU A 7 -52.20 15.58 68.00
N THR A 8 -50.87 15.58 68.05
CA THR A 8 -50.05 15.97 66.89
C THR A 8 -50.23 14.99 65.73
N LYS A 9 -50.27 13.69 66.02
CA LYS A 9 -50.52 12.65 65.02
C LYS A 9 -51.92 12.79 64.41
N ASP A 10 -52.94 12.93 65.24
CA ASP A 10 -54.33 13.06 64.78
C ASP A 10 -54.53 14.35 63.95
N HIS A 11 -53.87 15.45 64.32
CA HIS A 11 -53.88 16.70 63.56
C HIS A 11 -53.17 16.54 62.19
N TYR A 12 -52.06 15.78 62.15
CA TYR A 12 -51.34 15.52 60.91
C TYR A 12 -52.14 14.61 59.97
N GLU A 13 -52.68 13.51 60.50
CA GLU A 13 -53.50 12.56 59.72
C GLU A 13 -54.76 13.24 59.16
N LYS A 14 -55.39 14.15 59.90
CA LYS A 14 -56.61 14.83 59.45
C LYS A 14 -56.38 15.92 58.40
N ASN A 15 -55.26 16.65 58.49
CA ASN A 15 -55.04 17.84 57.65
C ASN A 15 -54.03 17.66 56.52
N PHE A 16 -53.13 16.67 56.64
CA PHE A 16 -51.98 16.53 55.74
C PHE A 16 -51.81 15.11 55.18
N TYR A 17 -52.63 14.14 55.61
CA TYR A 17 -52.60 12.77 55.12
C TYR A 17 -53.95 12.40 54.50
N ASP A 18 -54.05 12.40 53.18
CA ASP A 18 -55.24 11.91 52.48
C ASP A 18 -54.98 10.55 51.81
N ASP A 19 -56.06 9.92 51.34
CA ASP A 19 -56.00 8.62 50.64
C ASP A 19 -55.14 8.69 49.37
N HIS A 20 -54.97 9.87 48.76
CA HIS A 20 -54.12 10.06 47.59
C HIS A 20 -52.63 10.00 47.96
N ILE A 21 -52.21 10.60 49.09
CA ILE A 21 -50.86 10.48 49.63
C ILE A 21 -50.58 9.04 50.08
N HIS A 22 -51.54 8.38 50.74
CA HIS A 22 -51.41 6.98 51.12
C HIS A 22 -51.17 6.08 49.89
N ASN A 23 -51.98 6.24 48.85
CA ASN A 23 -51.86 5.47 47.62
C ASN A 23 -50.58 5.79 46.85
N ARG A 24 -50.09 7.04 46.86
CA ARG A 24 -48.82 7.41 46.22
C ARG A 24 -47.62 6.81 46.93
N ILE A 25 -47.60 6.82 48.27
CA ILE A 25 -46.55 6.16 49.06
C ILE A 25 -46.59 4.65 48.80
N LYS A 26 -47.77 4.02 48.85
CA LYS A 26 -47.91 2.59 48.59
C LYS A 26 -47.46 2.19 47.17
N LYS A 27 -47.79 3.01 46.16
CA LYS A 27 -47.35 2.81 44.77
C LYS A 27 -45.84 2.98 44.63
N SER A 28 -45.24 4.05 45.15
CA SER A 28 -43.79 4.27 45.10
C SER A 28 -43.01 3.20 45.87
N VAL A 29 -43.48 2.76 47.03
CA VAL A 29 -42.84 1.66 47.79
C VAL A 29 -42.94 0.34 47.02
N ASN A 30 -44.08 0.03 46.40
CA ASN A 30 -44.20 -1.17 45.57
C ASN A 30 -43.35 -1.11 44.28
N GLU A 31 -43.21 0.07 43.67
CA GLU A 31 -42.35 0.28 42.50
C GLU A 31 -40.86 0.16 42.86
N GLU A 32 -40.44 0.64 44.04
CA GLU A 32 -39.06 0.50 44.53
C GLU A 32 -38.73 -0.96 44.91
N ILE A 33 -39.65 -1.68 45.58
CA ILE A 33 -39.49 -3.10 45.93
C ILE A 33 -39.47 -3.99 44.67
N GLN A 34 -40.17 -3.63 43.61
CA GLN A 34 -40.11 -4.35 42.33
C GLN A 34 -38.84 -4.05 41.52
N LYS A 35 -38.17 -2.91 41.76
CA LYS A 35 -36.87 -2.58 41.14
C LYS A 35 -35.70 -3.39 41.72
N ASP A 36 -35.78 -3.81 42.98
CA ASP A 36 -34.69 -4.51 43.70
C ASP A 36 -34.77 -6.05 43.73
N SER A 37 -35.77 -6.67 43.10
CA SER A 37 -35.98 -8.15 43.18
C SER A 37 -35.70 -8.95 41.91
N ARG A 38 -35.09 -8.37 40.85
CA ARG A 38 -34.52 -9.16 39.75
C ARG A 38 -33.03 -9.41 39.94
N LYS A 39 -32.67 -10.14 41.00
CA LYS A 39 -31.37 -10.84 41.08
C LYS A 39 -31.39 -11.98 40.06
N ASN A 40 -30.74 -11.76 38.93
CA ASN A 40 -30.50 -12.75 37.90
C ASN A 40 -29.53 -13.81 38.44
N THR A 41 -30.05 -14.88 39.03
CA THR A 41 -29.26 -16.02 39.56
C THR A 41 -28.40 -16.70 38.49
N LYS A 42 -28.61 -16.43 37.19
CA LYS A 42 -27.78 -16.91 36.08
C LYS A 42 -26.38 -16.26 36.02
N VAL A 43 -26.19 -15.04 36.54
CA VAL A 43 -24.87 -14.36 36.49
C VAL A 43 -23.86 -15.00 37.46
N TYR A 44 -24.32 -15.51 38.61
CA TYR A 44 -23.46 -16.22 39.56
C TYR A 44 -22.99 -17.58 39.04
N TYR A 45 -23.82 -18.28 38.26
CA TYR A 45 -23.40 -19.52 37.58
C TYR A 45 -22.40 -19.25 36.46
N PHE A 46 -22.57 -18.17 35.68
CA PHE A 46 -21.59 -17.77 34.66
C PHE A 46 -20.28 -17.26 35.27
N ALA A 47 -20.32 -16.48 36.37
CA ALA A 47 -19.13 -16.03 37.08
C ALA A 47 -18.40 -17.19 37.76
N GLY A 48 -19.13 -18.13 38.38
CA GLY A 48 -18.56 -19.35 38.96
C GLY A 48 -17.93 -20.27 37.91
N ALA A 49 -18.60 -20.45 36.77
CA ALA A 49 -18.05 -21.21 35.64
C ALA A 49 -16.84 -20.53 35.01
N ALA A 50 -16.83 -19.20 34.88
CA ALA A 50 -15.68 -18.45 34.37
C ALA A 50 -14.48 -18.52 35.33
N VAL A 51 -14.70 -18.45 36.65
CA VAL A 51 -13.65 -18.61 37.65
C VAL A 51 -13.11 -20.05 37.65
N LEU A 52 -13.96 -21.07 37.52
CA LEU A 52 -13.54 -22.46 37.35
C LEU A 52 -12.78 -22.67 36.04
N PHE A 53 -13.21 -22.07 34.93
CA PHE A 53 -12.54 -22.15 33.63
C PHE A 53 -11.17 -21.45 33.65
N LEU A 54 -11.08 -20.27 34.28
CA LEU A 54 -9.82 -19.54 34.48
C LEU A 54 -8.88 -20.27 35.43
N SER A 55 -9.38 -20.90 36.49
CA SER A 55 -8.54 -21.70 37.40
C SER A 55 -8.11 -23.04 36.79
N ILE A 56 -8.90 -23.63 35.89
CA ILE A 56 -8.48 -24.77 35.05
C ILE A 56 -7.43 -24.33 34.03
N LEU A 57 -7.57 -23.15 33.40
CA LEU A 57 -6.56 -22.57 32.50
C LEU A 57 -5.22 -22.28 33.21
N ILE A 58 -5.27 -21.70 34.41
CA ILE A 58 -4.08 -21.42 35.22
C ILE A 58 -3.49 -22.72 35.82
N GLY A 59 -4.32 -23.73 36.10
CA GLY A 59 -3.84 -25.05 36.55
C GLY A 59 -3.21 -25.88 35.43
N ALA A 60 -3.74 -25.78 34.20
CA ALA A 60 -3.22 -26.48 33.03
C ALA A 60 -1.90 -25.88 32.52
N SER A 61 -1.67 -24.57 32.67
CA SER A 61 -0.42 -23.92 32.25
C SER A 61 0.81 -24.36 33.06
N LEU A 62 0.61 -24.94 34.25
CA LEU A 62 1.69 -25.44 35.10
C LEU A 62 2.05 -26.92 34.84
N SER A 63 1.29 -27.62 33.97
CA SER A 63 1.49 -29.05 33.70
C SER A 63 1.93 -29.39 32.26
N PHE A 64 1.99 -28.40 31.35
CA PHE A 64 2.38 -28.63 29.95
C PHE A 64 3.46 -27.62 29.49
N PRO A 65 4.74 -28.04 29.44
CA PRO A 65 5.86 -27.21 28.98
C PRO A 65 5.72 -26.66 27.55
N THR A 66 4.86 -27.24 26.71
CA THR A 66 4.66 -26.84 25.31
C THR A 66 3.78 -25.60 25.11
N ILE A 67 2.78 -25.36 25.98
CA ILE A 67 1.88 -24.19 25.83
C ILE A 67 2.59 -22.89 26.22
N SER A 68 3.56 -22.95 27.16
CA SER A 68 4.32 -21.78 27.62
C SER A 68 5.22 -21.18 26.53
N ASN A 69 5.84 -21.99 25.67
CA ASN A 69 6.68 -21.50 24.57
C ASN A 69 5.84 -20.88 23.44
N VAL A 70 4.66 -21.43 23.18
CA VAL A 70 3.74 -20.93 22.16
C VAL A 70 3.15 -19.59 22.60
N MET A 71 2.67 -19.47 23.85
CA MET A 71 2.21 -18.20 24.46
C MET A 71 3.27 -17.09 24.50
N ALA A 72 4.56 -17.43 24.56
CA ALA A 72 5.65 -16.44 24.52
C ALA A 72 5.89 -15.84 23.13
N LYS A 73 5.52 -16.54 22.03
CA LYS A 73 5.63 -16.05 20.64
C LYS A 73 4.42 -15.18 20.21
N PHE A 74 3.27 -15.29 20.90
CA PHE A 74 2.03 -14.54 20.60
C PHE A 74 2.19 -13.01 20.53
N PRO A 75 2.94 -12.32 21.42
CA PRO A 75 3.10 -10.86 21.36
C PRO A 75 3.76 -10.35 20.07
N VAL A 76 4.58 -11.18 19.41
CA VAL A 76 5.32 -10.77 18.22
C VAL A 76 4.44 -10.81 16.96
N ILE A 77 3.53 -11.77 16.87
CA ILE A 77 2.55 -11.86 15.78
C ILE A 77 1.61 -10.65 15.80
N GLY A 78 1.20 -10.20 16.99
CA GLY A 78 0.50 -8.93 17.18
C GLY A 78 1.22 -7.74 16.52
N SER A 79 2.56 -7.66 16.63
CA SER A 79 3.33 -6.58 15.99
C SER A 79 3.31 -6.62 14.45
N ILE A 80 3.27 -7.82 13.84
CA ILE A 80 3.12 -7.98 12.37
C ILE A 80 1.71 -7.54 11.94
N TYR A 81 0.72 -7.80 12.80
CA TYR A 81 -0.70 -7.52 12.57
C TYR A 81 -1.11 -6.09 12.88
N GLU A 82 -0.33 -5.34 13.66
CA GLU A 82 -0.56 -3.92 13.93
C GLU A 82 0.16 -3.00 12.93
N SER A 83 1.16 -3.52 12.24
CA SER A 83 1.93 -2.74 11.25
C SER A 83 1.10 -2.44 10.01
N LYS A 84 1.11 -1.20 9.53
CA LYS A 84 0.41 -0.84 8.27
C LYS A 84 1.07 -1.44 7.02
N GLU A 85 2.32 -1.89 7.14
CA GLU A 85 3.09 -2.47 6.05
C GLU A 85 2.57 -3.87 5.70
N VAL A 86 2.60 -4.21 4.40
CA VAL A 86 2.24 -5.56 3.94
C VAL A 86 3.31 -6.59 4.29
N ASP A 87 4.57 -6.15 4.36
CA ASP A 87 5.72 -6.94 4.79
C ASP A 87 6.50 -6.17 5.88
N PRO A 88 6.02 -6.24 7.14
CA PRO A 88 6.65 -5.55 8.26
C PRO A 88 8.08 -6.02 8.52
N ILE A 89 8.39 -7.27 8.20
CA ILE A 89 9.70 -7.88 8.44
C ILE A 89 10.76 -7.25 7.53
N SER A 90 10.45 -6.99 6.26
CA SER A 90 11.36 -6.24 5.39
C SER A 90 11.68 -4.83 5.94
N ALA A 91 10.71 -4.18 6.57
CA ALA A 91 10.92 -2.87 7.21
C ALA A 91 11.80 -2.99 8.47
N ASP A 92 11.52 -3.97 9.32
CA ASP A 92 12.31 -4.24 10.53
C ASP A 92 13.77 -4.58 10.21
N ILE A 93 14.01 -5.41 9.18
CA ILE A 93 15.36 -5.72 8.68
C ILE A 93 16.07 -4.43 8.24
N LYS A 94 15.38 -3.59 7.46
CA LYS A 94 15.96 -2.34 6.97
C LYS A 94 16.35 -1.42 8.12
N GLU A 95 15.45 -1.21 9.08
CA GLU A 95 15.69 -0.35 10.24
C GLU A 95 16.85 -0.88 11.09
N LEU A 96 16.88 -2.19 11.35
CA LEU A 96 17.97 -2.84 12.07
C LEU A 96 19.32 -2.58 11.39
N LEU A 97 19.42 -2.88 10.09
CA LEU A 97 20.69 -2.77 9.36
C LEU A 97 21.14 -1.32 9.21
N GLU A 98 20.22 -0.38 8.96
CA GLU A 98 20.53 1.04 8.89
C GLU A 98 20.97 1.60 10.25
N SER A 99 20.39 1.13 11.36
CA SER A 99 20.79 1.54 12.72
C SER A 99 22.20 1.06 13.10
N GLU A 100 22.61 -0.10 12.59
CA GLU A 100 23.95 -0.67 12.72
C GLU A 100 24.96 -0.08 11.69
N GLY A 101 24.51 0.90 10.88
CA GLY A 101 25.37 1.63 9.94
C GLY A 101 25.60 0.95 8.59
N TYR A 102 24.88 -0.12 8.29
CA TYR A 102 24.94 -0.77 6.98
C TYR A 102 24.06 -0.05 5.97
N ARG A 103 24.53 0.01 4.72
CA ARG A 103 23.73 0.49 3.59
C ARG A 103 23.01 -0.69 2.95
N VAL A 104 21.71 -0.56 2.75
CA VAL A 104 20.90 -1.61 2.11
C VAL A 104 20.33 -1.09 0.79
N ARG A 105 20.56 -1.81 -0.31
CA ARG A 105 20.05 -1.42 -1.64
C ARG A 105 18.63 -1.91 -1.87
N SER A 106 18.36 -3.15 -1.48
CA SER A 106 17.05 -3.79 -1.60
C SER A 106 16.94 -4.95 -0.62
N ILE A 107 15.71 -5.20 -0.18
CA ILE A 107 15.31 -6.40 0.57
C ILE A 107 14.14 -7.00 -0.22
N SER A 108 14.24 -8.29 -0.55
CA SER A 108 13.18 -9.00 -1.24
C SER A 108 12.88 -10.32 -0.55
N PHE A 109 11.61 -10.65 -0.42
CA PHE A 109 11.15 -11.89 0.19
C PHE A 109 10.70 -12.89 -0.88
N ASN A 110 11.38 -14.03 -0.96
CA ASN A 110 10.91 -15.19 -1.71
C ASN A 110 10.02 -16.05 -0.82
N VAL A 111 8.71 -15.99 -1.07
CA VAL A 111 7.68 -16.71 -0.30
C VAL A 111 7.85 -18.23 -0.37
N LEU A 112 8.22 -18.77 -1.53
CA LEU A 112 8.31 -20.23 -1.74
C LEU A 112 9.47 -20.83 -0.96
N ASP A 113 10.63 -20.17 -1.04
CA ASP A 113 11.85 -20.63 -0.40
C ASP A 113 12.05 -20.04 1.00
N LYS A 114 11.07 -19.25 1.49
CA LYS A 114 11.08 -18.60 2.80
C LYS A 114 12.38 -17.83 3.07
N THR A 115 12.89 -17.17 2.04
CA THR A 115 14.22 -16.55 2.08
C THR A 115 14.10 -15.05 1.82
N TYR A 116 14.66 -14.25 2.73
CA TYR A 116 14.90 -12.83 2.54
C TYR A 116 16.25 -12.64 1.86
N GLU A 117 16.25 -12.11 0.64
CA GLU A 117 17.46 -11.71 -0.05
C GLU A 117 17.74 -10.22 0.22
N ILE A 118 18.94 -9.93 0.70
CA ILE A 118 19.37 -8.57 1.06
C ILE A 118 20.54 -8.20 0.17
N SER A 119 20.34 -7.15 -0.64
CA SER A 119 21.37 -6.65 -1.54
C SER A 119 22.16 -5.52 -0.88
N ILE A 120 23.47 -5.70 -0.77
CA ILE A 120 24.38 -4.73 -0.15
C ILE A 120 25.26 -4.07 -1.22
N PRO A 121 25.24 -2.72 -1.33
CA PRO A 121 26.14 -2.01 -2.22
C PRO A 121 27.54 -1.90 -1.60
N GLY A 122 28.58 -1.97 -2.43
CA GLY A 122 29.97 -1.80 -1.99
C GLY A 122 30.96 -2.49 -2.90
N SER A 123 32.24 -2.49 -2.50
CA SER A 123 33.27 -3.34 -3.12
C SER A 123 33.12 -4.79 -2.64
N ASP A 124 33.67 -5.73 -3.39
CA ASP A 124 33.72 -7.15 -2.98
C ASP A 124 34.40 -7.31 -1.61
N ILE A 125 35.46 -6.51 -1.35
CA ILE A 125 36.16 -6.48 -0.05
C ILE A 125 35.20 -6.06 1.07
N TYR A 126 34.43 -4.98 0.88
CA TYR A 126 33.44 -4.54 1.87
C TYR A 126 32.36 -5.62 2.08
N PHE A 127 31.89 -6.23 0.99
CA PHE A 127 30.88 -7.28 1.05
C PHE A 127 31.36 -8.49 1.85
N ASP A 128 32.58 -8.97 1.59
CA ASP A 128 33.18 -10.11 2.29
C ASP A 128 33.37 -9.84 3.79
N GLU A 129 33.57 -8.58 4.18
CA GLU A 129 33.71 -8.17 5.59
C GLU A 129 32.37 -8.12 6.35
N VAL A 130 31.26 -7.81 5.66
CA VAL A 130 29.96 -7.52 6.31
C VAL A 130 28.92 -8.61 6.12
N ASN A 131 28.99 -9.43 5.07
CA ASN A 131 27.92 -10.36 4.71
C ASN A 131 27.50 -11.29 5.87
N LYS A 132 28.46 -11.92 6.55
CA LYS A 132 28.21 -12.85 7.68
C LYS A 132 27.66 -12.13 8.91
N LYS A 133 28.06 -10.88 9.13
CA LYS A 133 27.53 -10.08 10.25
C LYS A 133 26.07 -9.69 9.99
N ILE A 134 25.76 -9.29 8.76
CA ILE A 134 24.40 -8.97 8.33
C ILE A 134 23.52 -10.20 8.40
N GLU A 135 24.00 -11.36 7.93
CA GLU A 135 23.27 -12.64 8.08
C GLU A 135 22.93 -12.90 9.55
N SER A 136 23.92 -12.86 10.45
CA SER A 136 23.71 -13.09 11.88
C SER A 136 22.71 -12.11 12.50
N LEU A 137 22.81 -10.81 12.22
CA LEU A 137 21.89 -9.81 12.76
C LEU A 137 20.43 -10.07 12.34
N VAL A 138 20.24 -10.50 11.10
CA VAL A 138 18.91 -10.77 10.57
C VAL A 138 18.36 -12.12 11.08
N GLU A 139 19.22 -13.11 11.26
CA GLU A 139 18.85 -14.38 11.91
C GLU A 139 18.44 -14.15 13.38
N ASP A 140 19.19 -13.32 14.12
CA ASP A 140 18.85 -12.93 15.50
C ASP A 140 17.50 -12.20 15.56
N LEU A 141 17.22 -11.34 14.57
CA LEU A 141 15.92 -10.67 14.45
C LEU A 141 14.79 -11.68 14.22
N PHE A 142 14.99 -12.68 13.36
CA PHE A 142 14.01 -13.73 13.12
C PHE A 142 13.77 -14.57 14.37
N GLU A 143 14.83 -14.98 15.09
CA GLU A 143 14.71 -15.73 16.34
C GLU A 143 13.96 -14.91 17.41
N ALA A 144 14.32 -13.64 17.59
CA ALA A 144 13.65 -12.74 18.53
C ALA A 144 12.16 -12.55 18.20
N LYS A 145 11.80 -12.66 16.92
CA LYS A 145 10.41 -12.60 16.44
C LYS A 145 9.71 -13.97 16.37
N GLY A 146 10.40 -15.05 16.74
CA GLY A 146 9.87 -16.41 16.67
C GLY A 146 9.65 -16.93 15.24
N LEU A 147 10.30 -16.31 14.24
CA LEU A 147 10.20 -16.59 12.80
C LEU A 147 11.33 -17.52 12.33
N ASP A 148 11.52 -18.62 13.04
CA ASP A 148 12.60 -19.61 12.88
C ASP A 148 12.58 -20.40 11.55
N ALA A 149 11.52 -20.29 10.74
CA ALA A 149 11.47 -20.89 9.41
C ALA A 149 12.12 -20.04 8.31
N TYR A 150 12.39 -18.75 8.57
CA TYR A 150 12.98 -17.86 7.57
C TYR A 150 14.49 -17.98 7.49
N LYS A 151 14.99 -17.79 6.27
CA LYS A 151 16.41 -17.73 5.95
C LYS A 151 16.74 -16.35 5.43
N VAL A 152 18.00 -15.97 5.57
CA VAL A 152 18.54 -14.77 4.95
C VAL A 152 19.63 -15.16 3.96
N ASN A 153 19.66 -14.46 2.82
CA ASN A 153 20.73 -14.55 1.84
C ASN A 153 21.24 -13.14 1.57
N VAL A 154 22.50 -12.87 1.92
CA VAL A 154 23.10 -11.56 1.67
C VAL A 154 23.88 -11.65 0.35
N VAL A 155 23.52 -10.80 -0.61
CA VAL A 155 24.11 -10.83 -1.96
C VAL A 155 24.79 -9.50 -2.27
N PRO A 156 25.93 -9.51 -2.99
CA PRO A 156 26.53 -8.27 -3.43
C PRO A 156 25.61 -7.64 -4.46
N TYR A 157 25.39 -6.34 -4.37
CA TYR A 157 24.71 -5.62 -5.44
C TYR A 157 25.64 -5.55 -6.66
N THR A 158 25.52 -6.53 -7.57
CA THR A 158 26.33 -6.64 -8.80
C THR A 158 25.89 -5.67 -9.89
N GLY A 159 24.78 -4.97 -9.69
CA GLY A 159 24.29 -3.93 -10.60
C GLY A 159 23.97 -4.47 -11.99
N VAL A 160 22.88 -5.22 -12.13
CA VAL A 160 22.09 -5.16 -13.37
C VAL A 160 21.08 -4.01 -13.25
N ASP A 161 21.62 -2.83 -12.99
CA ASP A 161 21.03 -1.52 -13.27
C ASP A 161 22.20 -0.56 -13.53
N LYS A 162 23.19 -1.03 -14.30
CA LYS A 162 23.90 -0.13 -15.20
C LYS A 162 23.09 -0.08 -16.50
N ALA A 163 21.93 0.56 -16.47
CA ALA A 163 21.81 1.62 -17.47
C ALA A 163 23.07 2.46 -17.22
N GLN A 164 24.02 2.45 -18.16
CA GLN A 164 25.06 3.46 -18.12
C GLN A 164 24.31 4.78 -18.22
N TYR A 165 23.96 5.34 -17.07
CA TYR A 165 23.49 6.71 -17.01
C TYR A 165 24.69 7.49 -17.52
N PRO A 166 24.58 8.16 -18.68
CA PRO A 166 25.63 9.07 -19.08
C PRO A 166 25.88 9.98 -17.87
N GLU A 167 27.15 10.14 -17.51
CA GLU A 167 27.60 11.06 -16.47
C GLU A 167 26.75 12.32 -16.57
N LYS A 168 26.13 12.78 -15.47
CA LYS A 168 25.14 13.87 -15.46
C LYS A 168 25.71 15.04 -16.25
N VAL A 169 25.29 15.18 -17.52
CA VAL A 169 25.79 16.26 -18.37
C VAL A 169 25.06 17.51 -17.92
N THR A 170 25.62 18.15 -16.91
CA THR A 170 25.13 19.45 -16.44
C THR A 170 25.20 20.40 -17.62
N LYS A 171 24.05 20.97 -18.03
CA LYS A 171 24.06 22.06 -19.01
C LYS A 171 25.04 23.11 -18.53
N ASN A 172 26.02 23.44 -19.35
CA ASN A 172 26.87 24.57 -19.05
C ASN A 172 26.06 25.87 -19.22
N GLN A 173 26.47 26.94 -18.55
CA GLN A 173 25.81 28.24 -18.63
C GLN A 173 25.66 28.74 -20.08
N LYS A 174 26.58 28.35 -20.96
CA LYS A 174 26.54 28.66 -22.39
C LYS A 174 25.27 28.10 -23.05
N MET A 175 24.93 26.83 -22.82
CA MET A 175 23.73 26.21 -23.38
C MET A 175 22.44 26.83 -22.83
N LEU A 176 22.39 27.19 -21.55
CA LEU A 176 21.26 27.91 -20.97
C LEU A 176 21.06 29.29 -21.61
N ASN A 177 22.16 30.00 -21.90
CA ASN A 177 22.10 31.28 -22.58
C ASN A 177 21.68 31.14 -24.04
N GLU A 178 22.16 30.10 -24.74
CA GLU A 178 21.73 29.76 -26.11
C GLU A 178 20.23 29.47 -26.15
N GLU A 179 19.69 28.68 -25.21
CA GLU A 179 18.25 28.38 -25.11
C GLU A 179 17.40 29.64 -25.02
N LYS A 180 17.83 30.61 -24.19
CA LYS A 180 17.16 31.91 -24.08
C LYS A 180 17.20 32.70 -25.39
N GLN A 181 18.37 32.76 -26.05
CA GLN A 181 18.52 33.46 -27.32
C GLN A 181 17.73 32.81 -28.46
N ILE A 182 17.62 31.48 -28.46
CA ILE A 182 16.80 30.74 -29.44
C ILE A 182 15.33 31.12 -29.26
N LYS A 183 14.82 31.18 -28.03
CA LYS A 183 13.46 31.65 -27.75
C LYS A 183 13.23 33.08 -28.25
N GLU A 184 14.17 33.98 -28.01
CA GLU A 184 14.08 35.38 -28.47
C GLU A 184 14.07 35.48 -30.01
N LYS A 185 14.94 34.72 -30.69
CA LYS A 185 14.95 34.65 -32.17
C LYS A 185 13.65 34.09 -32.73
N LEU A 186 13.11 33.02 -32.15
CA LEU A 186 11.82 32.46 -32.55
C LEU A 186 10.66 33.44 -32.32
N ALA A 187 10.69 34.20 -31.22
CA ALA A 187 9.70 35.25 -30.97
C ALA A 187 9.76 36.36 -32.03
N ASN A 188 10.95 36.76 -32.48
CA ASN A 188 11.12 37.73 -33.56
C ASN A 188 10.61 37.21 -34.92
N LEU A 189 10.59 35.89 -35.12
CA LEU A 189 9.98 35.24 -36.28
C LEU A 189 8.46 35.04 -36.14
N GLY A 190 7.86 35.52 -35.03
CA GLY A 190 6.42 35.44 -34.79
C GLY A 190 5.95 34.21 -34.01
N HIS A 191 6.87 33.36 -33.54
CA HIS A 191 6.51 32.16 -32.78
C HIS A 191 6.44 32.41 -31.28
N SER A 192 5.30 32.06 -30.68
CA SER A 192 5.20 32.01 -29.21
C SER A 192 5.75 30.68 -28.70
N THR A 193 6.75 30.71 -27.82
CA THR A 193 7.44 29.50 -27.33
C THR A 193 7.11 29.24 -25.85
N GLY A 194 6.82 27.97 -25.52
CA GLY A 194 6.68 27.51 -24.13
C GLY A 194 8.00 26.99 -23.58
N LEU A 195 8.49 25.90 -24.15
CA LEU A 195 9.76 25.27 -23.80
C LEU A 195 10.73 25.34 -24.97
N ALA A 196 12.02 25.46 -24.66
CA ALA A 196 13.11 25.35 -25.62
C ALA A 196 14.35 24.89 -24.87
N PHE A 197 14.87 23.70 -25.16
CA PHE A 197 16.03 23.18 -24.44
C PHE A 197 16.81 22.11 -25.21
N TYR A 198 18.08 21.98 -24.85
CA TYR A 198 18.96 20.92 -25.32
C TYR A 198 18.83 19.64 -24.50
N LEU A 199 18.95 18.52 -25.22
CA LEU A 199 19.33 17.21 -24.70
C LEU A 199 20.73 16.87 -25.21
N PRO A 200 21.79 17.17 -24.44
CA PRO A 200 23.17 17.05 -24.93
C PRO A 200 23.57 15.62 -25.30
N ASN A 201 23.09 14.62 -24.56
CA ASN A 201 23.43 13.21 -24.78
C ASN A 201 22.81 12.66 -26.06
N GLU A 202 21.55 13.01 -26.34
CA GLU A 202 20.82 12.56 -27.52
C GLU A 202 21.15 13.41 -28.76
N LYS A 203 21.83 14.56 -28.57
CA LYS A 203 22.00 15.60 -29.59
C LYS A 203 20.65 16.00 -30.20
N VAL A 204 19.66 16.24 -29.33
CA VAL A 204 18.33 16.72 -29.73
C VAL A 204 18.09 18.10 -29.11
N PHE A 205 17.53 19.02 -29.89
CA PHE A 205 16.98 20.26 -29.39
C PHE A 205 15.45 20.22 -29.50
N THR A 206 14.79 20.42 -28.38
CA THR A 206 13.34 20.30 -28.28
C THR A 206 12.72 21.67 -28.05
N VAL A 207 11.70 22.01 -28.86
CA VAL A 207 10.97 23.26 -28.75
C VAL A 207 9.46 23.03 -28.78
N GLY A 208 8.78 23.65 -27.82
CA GLY A 208 7.32 23.66 -27.72
C GLY A 208 6.75 25.00 -28.18
N ILE A 209 5.93 24.99 -29.22
CA ILE A 209 5.28 26.18 -29.79
C ILE A 209 3.86 26.32 -29.23
N LYS A 210 3.55 27.50 -28.66
CA LYS A 210 2.22 27.87 -28.21
C LYS A 210 1.39 28.32 -29.41
N THR A 211 0.60 27.41 -29.96
CA THR A 211 -0.26 27.70 -31.12
C THR A 211 -1.40 26.68 -31.19
N GLU A 212 -2.36 26.90 -32.08
CA GLU A 212 -3.43 25.93 -32.33
C GLU A 212 -2.92 24.70 -33.07
N LYS A 213 -3.59 23.57 -32.85
CA LYS A 213 -3.20 22.27 -33.41
C LYS A 213 -3.12 22.29 -34.94
N GLU A 214 -4.14 22.83 -35.60
CA GLU A 214 -4.24 22.89 -37.06
C GLU A 214 -3.14 23.78 -37.64
N ILE A 215 -2.83 24.89 -36.96
CA ILE A 215 -1.75 25.79 -37.36
C ILE A 215 -0.39 25.08 -37.27
N LEU A 216 -0.13 24.35 -36.17
CA LEU A 216 1.13 23.62 -36.03
C LEU A 216 1.26 22.50 -37.08
N GLN A 217 0.18 21.79 -37.41
CA GLN A 217 0.22 20.72 -38.43
C GLN A 217 0.69 21.25 -39.79
N HIS A 218 0.24 22.45 -40.18
CA HIS A 218 0.65 23.08 -41.43
C HIS A 218 2.02 23.76 -41.38
N THR A 219 2.44 24.26 -40.21
CA THR A 219 3.69 25.02 -40.06
C THR A 219 4.85 24.19 -39.51
N HIS A 220 4.62 22.94 -39.10
CA HIS A 220 5.62 22.09 -38.40
C HIS A 220 6.97 22.02 -39.11
N SER A 221 6.96 21.78 -40.42
CA SER A 221 8.19 21.66 -41.22
C SER A 221 8.93 22.99 -41.32
N GLU A 222 8.21 24.10 -41.47
CA GLU A 222 8.78 25.45 -41.50
C GLU A 222 9.42 25.81 -40.17
N VAL A 223 8.72 25.59 -39.06
CA VAL A 223 9.27 25.84 -37.71
C VAL A 223 10.50 24.97 -37.45
N LYS A 224 10.44 23.68 -37.82
CA LYS A 224 11.58 22.76 -37.67
C LYS A 224 12.81 23.26 -38.44
N GLN A 225 12.60 23.76 -39.66
CA GLN A 225 13.67 24.36 -40.47
C GLN A 225 14.24 25.63 -39.82
N GLN A 226 13.38 26.58 -39.42
CA GLN A 226 13.81 27.83 -38.77
C GLN A 226 14.62 27.57 -37.49
N VAL A 227 14.19 26.61 -36.67
CA VAL A 227 14.93 26.21 -35.46
C VAL A 227 16.28 25.60 -35.83
N SER A 228 16.34 24.77 -36.88
CA SER A 228 17.60 24.21 -37.37
C SER A 228 18.57 25.30 -37.82
N GLU A 229 18.12 26.27 -38.62
CA GLU A 229 18.93 27.41 -39.07
C GLU A 229 19.46 28.24 -37.88
N ILE A 230 18.62 28.46 -36.86
CA ILE A 230 19.05 29.13 -35.62
C ILE A 230 20.14 28.31 -34.91
N LEU A 231 20.01 26.99 -34.81
CA LEU A 231 21.01 26.12 -34.17
C LEU A 231 22.35 26.11 -34.92
N GLN A 232 22.34 26.17 -36.25
CA GLN A 232 23.55 26.31 -37.07
C GLN A 232 24.32 27.59 -36.70
N SER A 233 23.62 28.69 -36.40
CA SER A 233 24.25 29.94 -35.95
C SER A 233 25.00 29.81 -34.61
N PHE A 234 24.76 28.73 -33.86
CA PHE A 234 25.47 28.38 -32.62
C PHE A 234 26.44 27.19 -32.79
N SER A 235 26.73 26.79 -34.04
CA SER A 235 27.58 25.63 -34.37
C SER A 235 27.03 24.31 -33.78
N ARG A 236 25.70 24.13 -33.85
CA ARG A 236 24.97 22.93 -33.38
C ARG A 236 24.36 22.14 -34.54
N ASP A 237 25.06 22.08 -35.66
CA ASP A 237 24.59 21.45 -36.90
C ASP A 237 24.32 19.94 -36.75
N ASN A 238 24.91 19.32 -35.72
CA ASN A 238 24.74 17.90 -35.40
C ASN A 238 23.56 17.60 -34.46
N TYR A 239 22.73 18.59 -34.12
CA TYR A 239 21.53 18.40 -33.31
C TYR A 239 20.30 18.15 -34.18
N GLU A 240 19.52 17.13 -33.84
CA GLU A 240 18.17 16.95 -34.38
C GLU A 240 17.19 17.93 -33.73
N VAL A 241 16.23 18.43 -34.50
CA VAL A 241 15.19 19.34 -34.01
C VAL A 241 13.87 18.58 -33.81
N GLU A 242 13.31 18.70 -32.61
CA GLU A 242 11.99 18.19 -32.24
C GLU A 242 11.04 19.35 -31.92
N VAL A 243 9.98 19.47 -32.70
CA VAL A 243 8.93 20.52 -32.55
C VAL A 243 7.63 19.85 -32.11
N PHE A 244 7.00 20.39 -31.06
CA PHE A 244 5.70 19.97 -30.58
C PHE A 244 4.83 21.18 -30.17
N ARG A 245 3.51 20.97 -30.01
CA ARG A 245 2.59 22.00 -29.50
C ARG A 245 2.71 22.08 -27.99
N TYR A 246 3.00 23.27 -27.48
CA TYR A 246 3.03 23.51 -26.04
C TYR A 246 1.65 23.93 -25.54
N ILE A 247 1.16 23.21 -24.54
CA ILE A 247 -0.14 23.45 -23.91
C ILE A 247 0.10 23.93 -22.48
N GLU A 248 -0.37 25.13 -22.16
CA GLU A 248 -0.21 25.70 -20.82
C GLU A 248 -1.05 24.98 -19.76
N ASN A 249 -0.56 24.96 -18.53
CA ASN A 249 -1.23 24.35 -17.37
C ASN A 249 -1.48 22.84 -17.51
N THR A 250 -0.62 22.13 -18.24
CA THR A 250 -0.65 20.67 -18.38
C THR A 250 0.63 20.04 -17.84
N SER A 251 0.70 18.71 -17.82
CA SER A 251 1.84 17.95 -17.30
C SER A 251 3.20 18.40 -17.87
N ILE A 252 3.27 18.89 -19.12
CA ILE A 252 4.52 19.36 -19.73
C ILE A 252 5.12 20.61 -19.08
N GLU A 253 4.34 21.42 -18.38
CA GLU A 253 4.84 22.61 -17.69
C GLU A 253 5.64 22.25 -16.44
N LYS A 254 5.27 21.16 -15.76
CA LYS A 254 6.00 20.59 -14.61
C LYS A 254 7.24 19.81 -15.05
N ALA A 255 7.29 19.49 -16.33
CA ALA A 255 8.31 18.67 -16.95
C ALA A 255 9.44 19.58 -17.45
N SER A 256 10.31 19.99 -16.52
CA SER A 256 11.49 20.79 -16.83
C SER A 256 12.68 19.88 -17.13
N TYR A 257 13.76 20.45 -17.66
CA TYR A 257 15.01 19.72 -17.84
C TYR A 257 15.54 19.08 -16.53
N ASP A 258 15.27 19.69 -15.37
CA ASP A 258 15.74 19.19 -14.08
C ASP A 258 15.03 17.89 -13.66
N THR A 259 13.79 17.67 -14.12
CA THR A 259 13.06 16.40 -13.95
C THR A 259 13.38 15.38 -15.06
N TRP A 260 13.68 15.83 -16.28
CA TRP A 260 14.00 14.96 -17.42
C TRP A 260 15.46 14.49 -17.53
N SER A 261 16.40 15.17 -16.86
CA SER A 261 17.83 14.87 -16.93
C SER A 261 18.31 13.71 -16.03
N GLN A 262 17.42 13.13 -15.21
CA GLN A 262 17.79 12.04 -14.28
C GLN A 262 17.53 10.63 -14.82
N PHE A 263 16.86 10.48 -15.97
CA PHE A 263 16.53 9.17 -16.54
C PHE A 263 16.82 9.13 -18.05
N PRO A 264 17.41 8.04 -18.59
CA PRO A 264 17.68 7.90 -20.01
C PRO A 264 16.41 7.45 -20.73
N TYR A 265 15.41 8.33 -20.86
CA TYR A 265 14.20 7.97 -21.60
C TYR A 265 13.63 9.17 -22.35
N SER A 266 14.00 9.28 -23.64
CA SER A 266 13.19 9.94 -24.67
C SER A 266 11.71 9.52 -24.60
N VAL A 267 11.43 8.33 -24.04
CA VAL A 267 10.11 7.79 -23.71
C VAL A 267 9.37 8.61 -22.63
N GLY A 268 10.04 9.02 -21.55
CA GLY A 268 9.40 9.78 -20.46
C GLY A 268 8.94 11.16 -20.91
N ARG A 269 9.80 11.88 -21.65
CA ARG A 269 9.47 13.15 -22.30
C ARG A 269 8.31 13.01 -23.28
N LYS A 270 8.34 11.99 -24.15
CA LYS A 270 7.22 11.71 -25.06
C LYS A 270 5.94 11.39 -24.27
N SER A 271 6.06 10.75 -23.11
CA SER A 271 4.93 10.45 -22.23
C SER A 271 4.31 11.72 -21.69
N ASP A 272 5.12 12.67 -21.24
CA ASP A 272 4.63 13.96 -20.72
C ASP A 272 4.01 14.84 -21.80
N ILE A 273 4.56 14.80 -23.02
CA ILE A 273 3.95 15.45 -24.18
C ILE A 273 2.59 14.81 -24.48
N VAL A 274 2.52 13.48 -24.56
CA VAL A 274 1.26 12.75 -24.80
C VAL A 274 0.25 13.00 -23.67
N ASN A 275 0.68 12.96 -22.40
CA ASN A 275 -0.15 13.32 -21.25
C ASN A 275 -0.79 14.68 -21.43
N SER A 276 -0.02 15.68 -21.88
CA SER A 276 -0.50 17.05 -22.03
C SER A 276 -1.57 17.18 -23.12
N TYR A 277 -1.41 16.48 -24.25
CA TYR A 277 -2.46 16.41 -25.27
C TYR A 277 -3.72 15.71 -24.76
N LEU A 278 -3.56 14.63 -24.00
CA LEU A 278 -4.70 13.92 -23.41
C LEU A 278 -5.44 14.79 -22.40
N GLU A 279 -4.73 15.41 -21.47
CA GLU A 279 -5.29 16.31 -20.46
C GLU A 279 -6.07 17.48 -21.05
N GLU A 280 -5.58 18.07 -22.14
CA GLU A 280 -6.29 19.11 -22.87
C GLU A 280 -7.56 18.56 -23.52
N ALA A 281 -7.44 17.44 -24.23
CA ALA A 281 -8.52 16.93 -25.04
C ALA A 281 -9.71 16.43 -24.19
N ILE A 282 -9.45 15.89 -22.99
CA ILE A 282 -10.48 15.38 -22.07
C ILE A 282 -10.80 16.33 -20.91
N GLY A 283 -10.07 17.44 -20.79
CA GLY A 283 -10.27 18.45 -19.74
C GLY A 283 -9.80 18.04 -18.32
N THR A 284 -9.06 16.94 -18.16
CA THR A 284 -8.61 16.45 -16.82
C THR A 284 -7.13 16.76 -16.56
N LYS A 285 -6.82 18.01 -16.22
CA LYS A 285 -5.44 18.48 -15.99
C LYS A 285 -4.77 17.80 -14.77
N GLY A 286 -3.59 17.23 -14.98
CA GLY A 286 -2.75 16.62 -13.92
C GLY A 286 -3.32 15.34 -13.30
N GLN A 287 -4.27 14.68 -13.96
CA GLN A 287 -4.98 13.50 -13.44
C GLN A 287 -4.66 12.21 -14.18
N LEU A 288 -3.90 12.29 -15.27
CA LEU A 288 -3.46 11.13 -16.03
C LEU A 288 -1.98 10.88 -15.81
N SER A 289 -1.61 9.61 -15.85
CA SER A 289 -0.23 9.20 -16.10
C SER A 289 -0.23 8.30 -17.33
N THR A 290 0.81 8.34 -18.14
CA THR A 290 0.96 7.41 -19.26
C THR A 290 2.30 6.70 -19.17
N ALA A 291 2.36 5.49 -19.74
CA ALA A 291 3.59 4.82 -20.06
C ALA A 291 3.62 4.51 -21.56
N LEU A 292 4.66 4.97 -22.25
CA LEU A 292 4.91 4.67 -23.64
C LEU A 292 5.83 3.45 -23.77
N GLY A 293 5.39 2.46 -24.54
CA GLY A 293 6.21 1.40 -25.09
C GLY A 293 6.51 1.63 -26.58
N SER A 294 7.22 0.70 -27.21
CA SER A 294 7.62 0.79 -28.63
C SER A 294 6.46 0.90 -29.61
N ASN A 295 5.28 0.38 -29.29
CA ASN A 295 4.06 0.48 -30.09
C ASN A 295 2.78 0.57 -29.25
N ARG A 296 2.91 0.80 -27.94
CA ARG A 296 1.80 0.76 -26.99
C ARG A 296 1.80 2.00 -26.10
N LEU A 297 0.68 2.71 -26.02
CA LEU A 297 0.46 3.77 -25.05
C LEU A 297 -0.42 3.20 -23.94
N THR A 298 0.12 3.08 -22.73
CA THR A 298 -0.67 2.72 -21.56
C THR A 298 -1.14 3.99 -20.86
N VAL A 299 -2.45 4.18 -20.71
CA VAL A 299 -3.03 5.34 -19.99
C VAL A 299 -3.49 4.87 -18.62
N TYR A 300 -2.98 5.51 -17.57
CA TYR A 300 -3.34 5.28 -16.18
C TYR A 300 -4.29 6.37 -15.69
N ALA A 301 -5.54 6.01 -15.41
CA ALA A 301 -6.59 6.94 -14.97
C ALA A 301 -7.16 6.57 -13.60
N ASP A 302 -7.36 7.56 -12.72
CA ASP A 302 -7.96 7.38 -11.39
C ASP A 302 -9.49 7.47 -11.46
N THR A 303 -10.21 6.36 -11.28
CA THR A 303 -11.68 6.32 -11.35
C THR A 303 -12.38 7.18 -10.31
N ARG A 304 -11.69 7.58 -9.24
CA ARG A 304 -12.25 8.51 -8.24
C ARG A 304 -12.33 9.94 -8.77
N LYS A 305 -11.63 10.24 -9.86
CA LYS A 305 -11.46 11.60 -10.41
C LYS A 305 -11.80 11.70 -11.90
N THR A 306 -11.85 10.57 -12.60
CA THR A 306 -11.97 10.51 -14.05
C THR A 306 -13.06 9.52 -14.44
N ASP A 307 -13.98 9.95 -15.31
CA ASP A 307 -14.93 9.06 -15.98
C ASP A 307 -14.16 8.24 -17.02
N VAL A 308 -13.82 7.01 -16.64
CA VAL A 308 -12.97 6.12 -17.43
C VAL A 308 -13.67 5.64 -18.70
N ASP A 309 -15.00 5.46 -18.67
CA ASP A 309 -15.74 4.97 -19.84
C ASP A 309 -15.83 6.08 -20.91
N ALA A 310 -16.07 7.32 -20.49
CA ALA A 310 -15.97 8.48 -21.36
C ALA A 310 -14.55 8.66 -21.91
N LEU A 311 -13.53 8.49 -21.06
CA LEU A 311 -12.13 8.55 -21.45
C LEU A 311 -11.80 7.50 -22.53
N ILE A 312 -12.17 6.23 -22.31
CA ILE A 312 -11.92 5.14 -23.26
C ILE A 312 -12.62 5.40 -24.61
N ALA A 313 -13.85 5.94 -24.58
CA ALA A 313 -14.61 6.22 -25.79
C ALA A 313 -13.99 7.33 -26.65
N GLU A 314 -13.39 8.35 -26.04
CA GLU A 314 -12.84 9.51 -26.75
C GLU A 314 -11.35 9.37 -27.12
N LEU A 315 -10.61 8.49 -26.45
CA LEU A 315 -9.16 8.33 -26.62
C LEU A 315 -8.71 7.99 -28.05
N PRO A 316 -9.35 7.04 -28.79
CA PRO A 316 -8.91 6.66 -30.13
C PRO A 316 -8.92 7.84 -31.12
N GLU A 317 -10.03 8.60 -31.17
CA GLU A 317 -10.17 9.77 -32.06
C GLU A 317 -9.17 10.89 -31.69
N LYS A 318 -8.96 11.12 -30.38
CA LYS A 318 -8.12 12.21 -29.90
C LYS A 318 -6.62 11.94 -30.09
N ILE A 319 -6.18 10.68 -29.97
CA ILE A 319 -4.77 10.29 -30.11
C ILE A 319 -4.30 10.17 -31.56
N GLU A 320 -5.18 9.81 -32.52
CA GLU A 320 -4.82 9.80 -33.96
C GLU A 320 -4.25 11.12 -34.46
N THR A 321 -4.49 12.19 -33.72
CA THR A 321 -4.12 13.56 -34.08
C THR A 321 -2.81 14.03 -33.46
N VAL A 322 -2.16 13.19 -32.65
CA VAL A 322 -0.90 13.47 -31.99
C VAL A 322 0.23 13.12 -32.95
N ASN A 323 1.05 14.12 -33.32
CA ASN A 323 2.05 14.07 -34.40
C ASN A 323 3.26 13.12 -34.14
N PHE A 324 3.12 12.16 -33.21
CA PHE A 324 4.17 11.24 -32.76
C PHE A 324 4.04 9.82 -33.33
N GLY A 325 3.13 9.61 -34.30
CA GLY A 325 2.89 8.33 -34.96
C GLY A 325 1.70 7.55 -34.40
N THR A 326 1.44 6.37 -34.95
CA THR A 326 0.33 5.49 -34.54
C THR A 326 0.75 4.57 -33.39
N PHE A 327 -0.02 4.54 -32.30
CA PHE A 327 0.21 3.66 -31.14
C PHE A 327 -1.03 2.79 -30.87
N ASN A 328 -0.82 1.56 -30.39
CA ASN A 328 -1.89 0.77 -29.80
C ASN A 328 -2.19 1.29 -28.38
N ILE A 329 -3.44 1.58 -28.06
CA ILE A 329 -3.81 2.18 -26.77
C ILE A 329 -4.25 1.07 -25.80
N ASP A 330 -3.63 1.02 -24.63
CA ASP A 330 -3.98 0.13 -23.51
C ASP A 330 -4.42 0.99 -22.32
N VAL A 331 -5.71 1.11 -22.03
CA VAL A 331 -6.17 1.90 -20.89
C VAL A 331 -6.16 1.03 -19.64
N ARG A 332 -5.35 1.42 -18.65
CA ARG A 332 -5.28 0.78 -17.34
C ARG A 332 -5.86 1.70 -16.28
N VAL A 333 -6.80 1.16 -15.54
CA VAL A 333 -7.52 1.92 -14.53
C VAL A 333 -6.78 1.82 -13.19
N LEU A 334 -6.25 2.94 -12.68
CA LEU A 334 -5.58 3.03 -11.39
C LEU A 334 -6.47 3.79 -10.40
N GLY A 335 -7.46 3.15 -9.79
CA GLY A 335 -8.27 3.92 -8.84
C GLY A 335 -9.51 3.31 -8.22
N GLY A 336 -9.72 2.00 -8.22
CA GLY A 336 -10.66 1.44 -7.26
C GLY A 336 -10.16 1.68 -5.84
N GLY A 337 -11.04 1.93 -4.86
CA GLY A 337 -10.73 1.57 -3.47
C GLY A 337 -10.23 0.11 -3.43
N PRO A 338 -9.53 -0.33 -2.37
CA PRO A 338 -8.96 -1.67 -2.35
C PRO A 338 -10.07 -2.67 -2.68
N THR A 339 -9.95 -3.35 -3.83
CA THR A 339 -10.91 -4.36 -4.25
C THR A 339 -10.85 -5.51 -3.25
N ASN A 340 -11.90 -6.30 -3.13
CA ASN A 340 -11.85 -7.48 -2.27
C ASN A 340 -10.68 -8.39 -2.65
N GLU A 341 -10.30 -8.45 -3.93
CA GLU A 341 -9.08 -9.14 -4.40
C GLU A 341 -7.80 -8.51 -3.84
N THR A 342 -7.66 -7.18 -3.89
CA THR A 342 -6.50 -6.47 -3.32
C THR A 342 -6.41 -6.68 -1.80
N ILE A 343 -7.55 -6.65 -1.12
CA ILE A 343 -7.65 -6.90 0.31
C ILE A 343 -7.28 -8.34 0.64
N SER A 344 -7.84 -9.31 -0.10
CA SER A 344 -7.50 -10.72 0.02
C SER A 344 -6.00 -10.93 -0.15
N LEU A 345 -5.38 -10.33 -1.16
CA LEU A 345 -3.93 -10.45 -1.38
C LEU A 345 -3.13 -9.89 -0.20
N LYS A 346 -3.53 -8.74 0.36
CA LYS A 346 -2.88 -8.13 1.53
C LYS A 346 -2.99 -9.03 2.76
N ILE A 347 -4.19 -9.55 3.05
CA ILE A 347 -4.45 -10.50 4.14
C ILE A 347 -3.60 -11.76 3.96
N ALA A 348 -3.66 -12.37 2.78
CA ALA A 348 -2.93 -13.58 2.43
C ALA A 348 -1.42 -13.42 2.65
N ARG A 349 -0.85 -12.29 2.21
CA ARG A 349 0.58 -12.02 2.37
C ARG A 349 0.98 -11.81 3.83
N LYS A 350 0.23 -11.04 4.60
CA LYS A 350 0.49 -10.84 6.04
C LYS A 350 0.41 -12.14 6.83
N LEU A 351 -0.66 -12.91 6.62
CA LEU A 351 -0.82 -14.21 7.28
C LEU A 351 0.26 -15.21 6.84
N THR A 352 0.67 -15.18 5.56
CA THR A 352 1.81 -15.98 5.11
C THR A 352 3.08 -15.60 5.85
N ILE A 353 3.39 -14.30 5.97
CA ILE A 353 4.58 -13.82 6.66
C ILE A 353 4.58 -14.24 8.14
N ALA A 354 3.45 -14.10 8.84
CA ALA A 354 3.36 -14.47 10.25
C ALA A 354 3.40 -15.99 10.49
N LEU A 355 2.59 -16.75 9.74
CA LEU A 355 2.37 -18.18 10.02
C LEU A 355 3.42 -19.07 9.37
N ALA A 356 3.83 -18.78 8.12
CA ALA A 356 4.84 -19.59 7.44
C ALA A 356 6.25 -19.37 8.00
N GLY A 357 6.46 -18.26 8.72
CA GLY A 357 7.71 -17.97 9.42
C GLY A 357 7.93 -18.83 10.66
N GLN A 358 6.90 -19.50 11.17
CA GLN A 358 7.00 -20.39 12.33
C GLN A 358 7.14 -21.84 11.85
N GLN A 359 8.30 -22.46 12.11
CA GLN A 359 8.64 -23.79 11.59
C GLN A 359 7.73 -24.88 12.15
N ASP A 360 7.33 -24.75 13.41
CA ASP A 360 6.45 -25.68 14.14
C ASP A 360 4.99 -25.67 13.66
N LEU A 361 4.55 -24.60 12.99
CA LEU A 361 3.21 -24.55 12.40
C LEU A 361 3.10 -25.30 11.07
N HIS A 362 4.22 -25.69 10.46
CA HIS A 362 4.23 -26.44 9.19
C HIS A 362 3.48 -25.76 8.03
N VAL A 363 3.23 -24.45 8.11
CA VAL A 363 2.54 -23.67 7.07
C VAL A 363 3.48 -23.39 5.91
N LYS A 364 3.02 -23.64 4.68
CA LYS A 364 3.74 -23.32 3.44
C LYS A 364 3.40 -21.92 2.96
N ASN A 365 2.11 -21.61 2.86
CA ASN A 365 1.60 -20.29 2.52
C ASN A 365 0.12 -20.17 2.91
N VAL A 366 -0.40 -18.94 2.87
CA VAL A 366 -1.80 -18.64 3.06
C VAL A 366 -2.32 -17.94 1.81
N GLY A 367 -3.40 -18.48 1.23
CA GLY A 367 -4.19 -17.81 0.21
C GLY A 367 -5.41 -17.14 0.83
N ALA A 368 -5.95 -16.14 0.14
CA ALA A 368 -7.26 -15.62 0.46
C ALA A 368 -8.03 -15.29 -0.82
N SER A 369 -9.34 -15.50 -0.80
CA SER A 369 -10.27 -15.03 -1.83
C SER A 369 -11.49 -14.39 -1.17
N TYR A 370 -12.30 -13.70 -1.95
CA TYR A 370 -13.59 -13.19 -1.50
C TYR A 370 -14.68 -13.78 -2.39
N GLU A 371 -15.47 -14.67 -1.82
CA GLU A 371 -16.50 -15.43 -2.53
C GLU A 371 -17.74 -15.56 -1.64
N ASN A 372 -18.92 -15.46 -2.25
CA ASN A 372 -20.21 -15.59 -1.55
C ASN A 372 -20.32 -14.64 -0.34
N ASN A 373 -19.91 -13.39 -0.52
CA ASN A 373 -19.87 -12.33 0.50
C ASN A 373 -19.03 -12.66 1.74
N ASN A 374 -18.07 -13.59 1.64
CA ASN A 374 -17.20 -13.97 2.75
C ASN A 374 -15.74 -14.10 2.30
N PHE A 375 -14.82 -13.68 3.15
CA PHE A 375 -13.40 -13.97 2.94
C PHE A 375 -13.14 -15.45 3.16
N GLN A 376 -12.58 -16.12 2.17
CA GLN A 376 -12.11 -17.49 2.28
C GLN A 376 -10.60 -17.46 2.52
N ILE A 377 -10.13 -17.97 3.64
CA ILE A 377 -8.72 -18.07 4.00
C ILE A 377 -8.29 -19.51 3.79
N TYR A 378 -7.29 -19.74 2.95
CA TYR A 378 -6.79 -21.08 2.62
C TYR A 378 -5.39 -21.24 3.20
N VAL A 379 -5.25 -22.05 4.25
CA VAL A 379 -3.96 -22.34 4.88
C VAL A 379 -3.40 -23.61 4.28
N ASN A 380 -2.35 -23.49 3.46
CA ASN A 380 -1.67 -24.64 2.87
C ASN A 380 -0.55 -25.11 3.80
N THR A 381 -0.60 -26.37 4.24
CA THR A 381 0.36 -26.93 5.20
C THR A 381 1.19 -28.07 4.61
N SER A 382 2.19 -28.52 5.36
CA SER A 382 2.92 -29.77 5.11
C SER A 382 2.44 -30.94 5.98
N LEU A 383 1.33 -30.75 6.69
CA LEU A 383 0.76 -31.75 7.60
C LEU A 383 0.13 -32.91 6.83
N ASP A 384 0.10 -34.08 7.50
CA ASP A 384 -0.69 -35.25 7.11
C ASP A 384 -2.03 -35.26 7.86
N ASN A 385 -3.04 -35.97 7.36
CA ASN A 385 -4.31 -36.17 8.07
C ASN A 385 -4.18 -37.20 9.22
N LYS A 386 -3.47 -36.84 10.30
CA LYS A 386 -3.24 -37.65 11.51
C LYS A 386 -3.50 -36.82 12.77
N ASP A 387 -3.72 -37.48 13.92
CA ASP A 387 -4.14 -36.79 15.17
C ASP A 387 -3.18 -35.68 15.67
N LYS A 388 -1.87 -35.76 15.39
CA LYS A 388 -0.92 -34.69 15.72
C LYS A 388 -1.17 -33.37 14.96
N SER A 389 -1.89 -33.42 13.85
CA SER A 389 -2.18 -32.24 13.03
C SER A 389 -3.30 -31.37 13.63
N LYS A 390 -4.14 -31.92 14.51
CA LYS A 390 -5.27 -31.18 15.11
C LYS A 390 -4.80 -30.06 16.04
N GLU A 391 -3.81 -30.33 16.89
CA GLU A 391 -3.25 -29.32 17.81
C GLU A 391 -2.62 -28.16 17.04
N ILE A 392 -1.87 -28.47 15.97
CA ILE A 392 -1.24 -27.47 15.11
C ILE A 392 -2.29 -26.63 14.37
N ILE A 393 -3.36 -27.26 13.87
CA ILE A 393 -4.49 -26.56 13.23
C ILE A 393 -5.14 -25.57 14.19
N VAL A 394 -5.42 -26.00 15.44
CA VAL A 394 -6.00 -25.10 16.46
C VAL A 394 -5.08 -23.92 16.75
N ASN A 395 -3.76 -24.14 16.81
CA ASN A 395 -2.80 -23.06 17.02
C ASN A 395 -2.80 -22.05 15.86
N ILE A 396 -2.83 -22.54 14.61
CA ILE A 396 -2.93 -21.67 13.44
C ILE A 396 -4.26 -20.89 13.44
N GLU A 397 -5.36 -21.57 13.74
CA GLU A 397 -6.68 -20.94 13.81
C GLU A 397 -6.72 -19.80 14.82
N ASN A 398 -6.20 -20.02 16.03
CA ASN A 398 -6.13 -19.00 17.07
C ASN A 398 -5.34 -17.75 16.63
N GLN A 399 -4.21 -17.93 15.93
CA GLN A 399 -3.41 -16.80 15.44
C GLN A 399 -4.13 -16.03 14.30
N ILE A 400 -4.89 -16.73 13.44
CA ILE A 400 -5.72 -16.06 12.41
C ILE A 400 -6.89 -15.30 13.07
N GLN A 401 -7.53 -15.88 14.09
CA GLN A 401 -8.60 -15.22 14.83
C GLN A 401 -8.09 -13.97 15.57
N GLU A 402 -6.87 -14.02 16.11
CA GLU A 402 -6.21 -12.86 16.72
C GLU A 402 -5.96 -11.75 15.69
N PHE A 403 -5.44 -12.08 14.49
CA PHE A 403 -5.29 -11.12 13.40
C PHE A 403 -6.60 -10.39 13.13
N PHE A 404 -7.69 -11.13 12.92
CA PHE A 404 -9.00 -10.55 12.63
C PHE A 404 -9.67 -9.90 13.84
N SER A 405 -9.15 -10.10 15.05
CA SER A 405 -9.58 -9.38 16.26
C SER A 405 -8.87 -8.04 16.44
N SER A 406 -7.69 -7.86 15.82
CA SER A 406 -6.95 -6.61 15.80
C SER A 406 -7.69 -5.50 15.05
N LYS A 407 -7.27 -4.24 15.24
CA LYS A 407 -7.84 -3.10 14.52
C LYS A 407 -7.66 -3.25 13.01
N GLU A 408 -6.45 -3.58 12.55
CA GLU A 408 -6.17 -3.74 11.12
C GLU A 408 -6.96 -4.90 10.52
N GLY A 409 -7.06 -6.04 11.21
CA GLY A 409 -7.82 -7.19 10.72
C GLY A 409 -9.31 -6.88 10.56
N LYS A 410 -9.92 -6.20 11.54
CA LYS A 410 -11.31 -5.73 11.46
C LYS A 410 -11.52 -4.75 10.31
N ASP A 411 -10.63 -3.77 10.17
CA ASP A 411 -10.67 -2.79 9.08
C ASP A 411 -10.52 -3.49 7.71
N SER A 412 -9.68 -4.54 7.63
CA SER A 412 -9.44 -5.31 6.41
C SER A 412 -10.65 -6.16 6.00
N LEU A 413 -11.42 -6.70 6.95
CA LEU A 413 -12.63 -7.47 6.63
C LEU A 413 -13.80 -6.61 6.13
N GLN A 414 -13.75 -5.28 6.32
CA GLN A 414 -14.85 -4.36 5.96
C GLN A 414 -16.21 -4.80 6.52
N HIS A 415 -16.24 -5.38 7.73
CA HIS A 415 -17.44 -5.95 8.38
C HIS A 415 -18.01 -7.22 7.74
N ASN A 416 -17.28 -7.89 6.83
CA ASN A 416 -17.66 -9.20 6.32
C ASN A 416 -17.15 -10.33 7.23
N ASP A 417 -17.83 -11.48 7.20
CA ASP A 417 -17.35 -12.68 7.87
C ASP A 417 -16.23 -13.36 7.06
N TYR A 418 -15.52 -14.29 7.70
CA TYR A 418 -14.49 -15.10 7.07
C TYR A 418 -14.63 -16.58 7.43
N LYS A 419 -14.06 -17.44 6.58
CA LYS A 419 -13.96 -18.89 6.80
C LYS A 419 -12.53 -19.34 6.56
N ILE A 420 -12.03 -20.24 7.41
CA ILE A 420 -10.69 -20.80 7.28
C ILE A 420 -10.81 -22.23 6.75
N HIS A 421 -10.02 -22.54 5.72
CA HIS A 421 -9.88 -23.87 5.13
C HIS A 421 -8.43 -24.32 5.29
N PHE A 422 -8.22 -25.42 6.01
CA PHE A 422 -6.91 -26.02 6.15
C PHE A 422 -6.70 -27.06 5.05
N LYS A 423 -5.55 -27.01 4.39
CA LYS A 423 -5.16 -27.97 3.34
C LYS A 423 -3.91 -28.72 3.75
N ASP A 424 -3.94 -30.03 3.52
CA ASP A 424 -2.82 -30.94 3.76
C ASP A 424 -1.72 -30.78 2.69
N LYS A 425 -0.68 -31.60 2.78
CA LYS A 425 0.44 -31.57 1.82
C LYS A 425 0.03 -31.88 0.37
N ASN A 426 -1.09 -32.56 0.15
CA ASN A 426 -1.65 -32.94 -1.16
C ASN A 426 -2.71 -31.93 -1.65
N GLY A 427 -3.08 -30.95 -0.83
CA GLY A 427 -4.12 -29.96 -1.13
C GLY A 427 -5.53 -30.40 -0.73
N GLU A 428 -5.68 -31.52 -0.03
CA GLU A 428 -6.97 -31.99 0.47
C GLU A 428 -7.37 -31.23 1.73
N ILE A 429 -8.67 -31.02 1.92
CA ILE A 429 -9.18 -30.28 3.09
C ILE A 429 -8.96 -31.13 4.35
N LEU A 430 -8.27 -30.55 5.32
CA LEU A 430 -8.16 -31.08 6.67
C LEU A 430 -9.41 -30.68 7.44
N SER A 431 -10.20 -31.67 7.85
CA SER A 431 -11.29 -31.45 8.82
C SER A 431 -10.68 -31.25 10.21
N PRO A 432 -11.07 -30.20 10.95
CA PRO A 432 -10.71 -30.02 12.35
C PRO A 432 -11.05 -31.23 13.23
#